data_AF-A0A7V9RCE6-F1
#
_entry.id   AF-A0A7V9RCE6-F1
#
_cell.length_a   1.000
_cell.length_b   1.000
_cell.length_c   1.000
_cell.angle_alpha   90.00
_cell.angle_beta   90.00
_cell.angle_gamma   90.00
#
_symmetry.space_group_name_H-M   'P 1'
#
loop_
_entity.id
_entity.type
_entity.pdbx_description
1 polymer ?
#
loop_
_entity_poly.entity_id
_entity_poly.type
_entity_poly.pdbx_seq_one_letter_code
_entity_poly.pdbx_strand_id
1 'polypeptide(L)'
;MKLGTLLLRNAAIGLSQLEAALRNQVLYGGRLGTNLVELGFIDLELLSSYLAELSGYPIATPTLLEEADSDLVGKLGSEEAHRLRAIPLGYIGEHKDTVAVAVVEPTNSSVLEELSARFERPITAYVVPELRALYYLEKHFGLPRRARFIRTARTGSDGDHAPDSERRRSQPAHGMVMPPTLTLEPRKRRASQAVLPIGPADRLSAASLAISYGAACERIDVAESREQIADALCDYAKGRVDALLVFLIRDGNALGWRGYLPDPSMLKTPIEELSLPLGGASALQSAHDAGQPFVGYPPSAAKPVETKLWTALGITEPTQVVVVPIMVKQRAVNLIYAHVIGGPPPAQLVGELNDLSHRSETSYLRLIRQARGS
;
A
#
# COMPACT_ATOMS: atom_id res chain seq x y z
N MET A 1 -20.78 19.10 5.68
CA MET A 1 -20.68 19.02 4.20
C MET A 1 -19.56 18.03 3.85
N LYS A 2 -19.62 17.31 2.72
CA LYS A 2 -18.52 16.42 2.27
C LYS A 2 -17.66 17.13 1.21
N LEU A 3 -16.38 16.76 1.09
CA LEU A 3 -15.44 17.33 0.10
C LEU A 3 -15.97 17.25 -1.34
N GLY A 4 -16.51 16.09 -1.75
CA GLY A 4 -17.03 15.91 -3.11
C GLY A 4 -18.21 16.86 -3.43
N THR A 5 -19.12 17.05 -2.48
CA THR A 5 -20.26 17.98 -2.63
C THR A 5 -19.78 19.43 -2.75
N LEU A 6 -18.77 19.80 -1.95
CA LEU A 6 -18.18 21.13 -1.98
C LEU A 6 -17.51 21.42 -3.33
N LEU A 7 -16.72 20.47 -3.84
CA LEU A 7 -16.05 20.58 -5.14
C LEU A 7 -17.04 20.65 -6.31
N LEU A 8 -18.13 19.87 -6.28
CA LEU A 8 -19.20 19.94 -7.30
C LEU A 8 -19.93 21.28 -7.26
N ARG A 9 -20.31 21.75 -6.06
CA ARG A 9 -21.01 23.02 -5.88
C ARG A 9 -20.22 24.19 -6.47
N ASN A 10 -18.90 24.18 -6.27
CA ASN A 10 -18.01 25.22 -6.75
C ASN A 10 -17.49 24.96 -8.18
N ALA A 11 -18.03 23.96 -8.90
CA ALA A 11 -17.64 23.56 -10.24
C ALA A 11 -16.14 23.23 -10.42
N ALA A 12 -15.44 22.90 -9.34
CA ALA A 12 -14.03 22.47 -9.38
C ALA A 12 -13.88 21.07 -9.99
N ILE A 13 -14.91 20.24 -9.88
CA ILE A 13 -15.00 18.94 -10.57
C ILE A 13 -16.42 18.73 -11.13
N GLY A 14 -16.54 17.86 -12.13
CA GLY A 14 -17.82 17.35 -12.63
C GLY A 14 -18.27 16.05 -11.95
N LEU A 15 -19.53 15.66 -12.14
CA LEU A 15 -20.09 14.43 -11.59
C LEU A 15 -19.31 13.18 -12.06
N SER A 16 -18.94 13.13 -13.33
CA SER A 16 -18.16 12.02 -13.89
C SER A 16 -16.77 11.88 -13.25
N GLN A 17 -16.13 13.01 -12.91
CA GLN A 17 -14.84 13.04 -12.22
C GLN A 17 -14.99 12.57 -10.77
N LEU A 18 -16.03 13.01 -10.06
CA LEU A 18 -16.35 12.52 -8.71
C LEU A 18 -16.60 11.01 -8.71
N GLU A 19 -17.42 10.51 -9.65
CA GLU A 19 -17.72 9.09 -9.78
C GLU A 19 -16.51 8.23 -10.16
N ALA A 20 -15.53 8.80 -10.87
CA ALA A 20 -14.27 8.15 -11.17
C ALA A 20 -13.36 8.11 -9.92
N ALA A 21 -13.26 9.19 -9.16
CA ALA A 21 -12.48 9.23 -7.94
C ALA A 21 -13.04 8.33 -6.83
N LEU A 22 -14.37 8.28 -6.66
CA LEU A 22 -15.02 7.36 -5.71
C LEU A 22 -14.79 5.89 -6.08
N ARG A 23 -14.83 5.57 -7.38
CA ARG A 23 -14.49 4.23 -7.86
C ARG A 23 -13.05 3.86 -7.53
N ASN A 24 -12.10 4.75 -7.81
CA ASN A 24 -10.69 4.53 -7.47
C ASN A 24 -10.49 4.44 -5.96
N GLN A 25 -11.23 5.23 -5.18
CA GLN A 25 -11.20 5.13 -3.73
C GLN A 25 -11.66 3.76 -3.24
N VAL A 26 -12.74 3.20 -3.81
CA VAL A 26 -13.19 1.84 -3.46
C VAL A 26 -12.19 0.77 -3.88
N LEU A 27 -11.51 0.91 -5.02
CA LEU A 27 -10.61 -0.12 -5.55
C LEU A 27 -9.20 -0.06 -4.93
N TYR A 28 -8.66 1.16 -4.81
CA TYR A 28 -7.27 1.41 -4.42
C TYR A 28 -7.16 2.01 -3.01
N GLY A 29 -8.24 2.54 -2.44
CA GLY A 29 -8.31 3.13 -1.11
C GLY A 29 -7.86 4.58 -1.07
N GLY A 30 -7.49 5.04 0.12
CA GLY A 30 -7.04 6.42 0.36
C GLY A 30 -8.21 7.40 0.46
N ARG A 31 -7.91 8.69 0.59
CA ARG A 31 -8.94 9.74 0.68
C ARG A 31 -9.48 10.13 -0.71
N LEU A 32 -10.69 10.67 -0.76
CA LEU A 32 -11.30 11.15 -2.00
C LEU A 32 -10.40 12.19 -2.70
N GLY A 33 -9.87 13.15 -1.93
CA GLY A 33 -8.93 14.16 -2.44
C GLY A 33 -7.68 13.55 -3.08
N THR A 34 -7.11 12.52 -2.45
CA THR A 34 -5.97 11.77 -3.00
C THR A 34 -6.30 11.18 -4.37
N ASN A 35 -7.45 10.52 -4.50
CA ASN A 35 -7.86 9.92 -5.76
C ASN A 35 -8.16 10.97 -6.84
N LEU A 36 -8.70 12.14 -6.47
CA LEU A 36 -8.92 13.25 -7.40
C LEU A 36 -7.60 13.82 -7.95
N VAL A 37 -6.59 13.97 -7.09
CA VAL A 37 -5.25 14.42 -7.49
C VAL A 37 -4.54 13.36 -8.34
N GLU A 38 -4.62 12.10 -7.93
CA GLU A 38 -4.04 10.97 -8.68
C GLU A 38 -4.62 10.81 -10.09
N LEU A 39 -5.90 11.17 -10.27
CA LEU A 39 -6.56 11.17 -11.56
C LEU A 39 -6.30 12.45 -12.39
N GLY A 40 -5.57 13.42 -11.83
CA GLY A 40 -5.27 14.69 -12.48
C GLY A 40 -6.47 15.63 -12.61
N PHE A 41 -7.53 15.43 -11.81
CA PHE A 41 -8.72 16.29 -11.87
C PHE A 41 -8.56 17.59 -11.09
N ILE A 42 -7.73 17.58 -10.04
CA ILE A 42 -7.33 18.76 -9.26
C ILE A 42 -5.86 18.63 -8.88
N ASP A 43 -5.20 19.73 -8.57
CA ASP A 43 -3.85 19.73 -7.99
C ASP A 43 -3.88 19.72 -6.46
N LEU A 44 -2.70 19.64 -5.82
CA LEU A 44 -2.60 19.59 -4.37
C LEU A 44 -2.91 20.94 -3.71
N GLU A 45 -2.65 22.04 -4.40
CA GLU A 45 -2.86 23.41 -3.96
C GLU A 45 -4.35 23.69 -3.82
N LEU A 46 -5.13 23.36 -4.87
CA LEU A 46 -6.58 23.42 -4.87
C LEU A 46 -7.18 22.48 -3.83
N LEU A 47 -6.68 21.24 -3.73
CA LEU A 47 -7.15 20.34 -2.67
C LEU A 47 -6.91 20.92 -1.27
N SER A 48 -5.78 21.60 -1.05
CA SER A 48 -5.45 22.20 0.25
C SER A 48 -6.43 23.32 0.63
N SER A 49 -6.76 24.20 -0.31
CA SER A 49 -7.71 25.29 -0.07
C SER A 49 -9.11 24.77 0.26
N TYR A 50 -9.58 23.76 -0.46
CA TYR A 50 -10.87 23.12 -0.19
C TYR A 50 -10.91 22.37 1.14
N LEU A 51 -9.81 21.72 1.54
CA LEU A 51 -9.72 21.07 2.86
C LEU A 51 -9.74 22.10 4.00
N ALA A 52 -9.11 23.26 3.83
CA ALA A 52 -9.17 24.34 4.80
C ALA A 52 -10.57 24.97 4.88
N GLU A 53 -11.21 25.27 3.74
CA GLU A 53 -12.60 25.76 3.72
C GLU A 53 -13.55 24.77 4.40
N LEU A 54 -13.40 23.47 4.10
CA LEU A 54 -14.27 22.43 4.62
C LEU A 54 -14.11 22.22 6.13
N SER A 55 -12.87 22.26 6.63
CA SER A 55 -12.54 21.92 8.01
C SER A 55 -12.51 23.13 8.95
N GLY A 56 -12.32 24.35 8.42
CA GLY A 56 -12.11 25.57 9.20
C GLY A 56 -10.70 25.72 9.78
N TYR A 57 -9.77 24.81 9.46
CA TYR A 57 -8.39 24.86 9.95
C TYR A 57 -7.44 25.51 8.94
N PRO A 58 -6.37 26.19 9.41
CA PRO A 58 -5.35 26.75 8.53
C PRO A 58 -4.58 25.65 7.78
N ILE A 59 -4.05 25.97 6.60
CA ILE A 59 -3.30 25.02 5.76
C ILE A 59 -1.86 24.91 6.26
N ALA A 60 -1.36 23.68 6.40
CA ALA A 60 0.08 23.46 6.55
C ALA A 60 0.76 23.66 5.20
N THR A 61 1.43 24.81 5.02
CA THR A 61 2.13 25.14 3.79
C THR A 61 3.40 24.29 3.63
N PRO A 62 3.90 24.09 2.40
CA PRO A 62 5.17 23.38 2.18
C PRO A 62 6.34 23.97 2.98
N THR A 63 6.40 25.30 3.15
CA THR A 63 7.42 25.97 3.96
C THR A 63 7.35 25.54 5.42
N LEU A 64 6.16 25.57 6.03
CA LEU A 64 5.98 25.14 7.42
C LEU A 64 6.35 23.66 7.61
N LEU A 65 6.02 22.82 6.63
CA LEU A 65 6.35 21.40 6.65
C LEU A 65 7.84 21.15 6.45
N GLU A 66 8.52 21.94 5.63
CA GLU A 66 9.96 21.86 5.41
C GLU A 66 10.75 22.26 6.66
N GLU A 67 10.31 23.32 7.32
CA GLU A 67 10.93 23.91 8.52
C GLU A 67 10.47 23.26 9.83
N ALA A 68 9.94 22.03 9.76
CA ALA A 68 9.46 21.29 10.91
C ALA A 68 10.54 21.18 12.02
N ASP A 69 10.16 21.51 13.25
CA ASP A 69 11.05 21.48 14.41
C ASP A 69 11.55 20.06 14.73
N SER A 70 12.86 19.86 14.67
CA SER A 70 13.50 18.55 14.83
C SER A 70 13.31 17.94 16.22
N ASP A 71 13.22 18.76 17.26
CA ASP A 71 13.05 18.27 18.64
C ASP A 71 11.63 17.73 18.83
N LEU A 72 10.63 18.42 18.26
CA LEU A 72 9.24 17.96 18.26
C LEU A 72 9.06 16.71 17.39
N VAL A 73 9.70 16.65 16.22
CA VAL A 73 9.74 15.45 15.37
C VAL A 73 10.32 14.26 16.15
N GLY A 74 11.46 14.46 16.82
CA GLY A 74 12.08 13.43 17.67
C GLY A 74 11.18 13.00 18.84
N LYS A 75 10.49 13.94 19.49
CA LYS A 75 9.57 13.67 20.60
C LYS A 75 8.33 12.89 20.18
N LEU A 76 7.79 13.12 18.98
CA LEU A 76 6.65 12.36 18.47
C LEU A 76 7.04 10.92 18.17
N GLY A 77 8.17 10.72 17.48
CA GLY A 77 8.60 9.41 17.00
C GLY A 77 7.87 8.96 15.73
N SER A 78 8.50 8.05 14.97
CA SER A 78 8.01 7.59 13.67
C SER A 78 6.69 6.81 13.78
N GLU A 79 6.58 5.91 14.75
CA GLU A 79 5.41 5.05 14.94
C GLU A 79 4.14 5.88 15.17
N GLU A 80 4.18 6.81 16.12
CA GLU A 80 3.07 7.72 16.42
C GLU A 80 2.79 8.67 15.25
N ALA A 81 3.82 9.23 14.60
CA ALA A 81 3.65 10.11 13.44
C ALA A 81 2.90 9.39 12.30
N HIS A 82 3.20 8.11 12.06
CA HIS A 82 2.49 7.30 11.07
C HIS A 82 1.04 7.01 11.48
N ARG A 83 0.83 6.57 12.72
CA ARG A 83 -0.49 6.19 13.25
C ARG A 83 -1.44 7.39 13.25
N LEU A 84 -0.96 8.53 13.76
CA LEU A 84 -1.73 9.76 13.89
C LEU A 84 -1.75 10.59 12.59
N ARG A 85 -0.87 10.26 11.63
CA ARG A 85 -0.66 11.02 10.38
C ARG A 85 -0.44 12.50 10.66
N ALA A 86 0.47 12.76 11.59
CA ALA A 86 0.72 14.07 12.15
C ALA A 86 2.20 14.45 12.02
N ILE A 87 2.45 15.71 11.67
CA ILE A 87 3.80 16.27 11.54
C ILE A 87 3.87 17.52 12.42
N PRO A 88 4.69 17.50 13.49
CA PRO A 88 4.91 18.69 14.31
C PRO A 88 5.60 19.76 13.48
N LEU A 89 5.07 20.98 13.49
CA LEU A 89 5.61 22.09 12.70
C LEU A 89 6.54 22.96 13.54
N GLY A 90 6.14 23.25 14.78
CA GLY A 90 6.89 24.14 15.66
C GLY A 90 6.04 24.68 16.79
N TYR A 91 6.60 25.57 17.58
CA TYR A 91 5.88 26.27 18.64
C TYR A 91 5.24 27.56 18.12
N ILE A 92 4.06 27.88 18.63
CA ILE A 92 3.36 29.16 18.41
C ILE A 92 3.31 29.93 19.73
N GLY A 93 3.27 31.26 19.64
CA GLY A 93 3.16 32.16 20.78
C GLY A 93 4.52 32.61 21.32
N GLU A 94 4.56 33.77 21.96
CA GLU A 94 5.80 34.37 22.49
C GLU A 94 6.51 33.47 23.52
N HIS A 95 5.73 32.67 24.25
CA HIS A 95 6.24 31.76 25.27
C HIS A 95 6.34 30.30 24.80
N LYS A 96 6.14 30.03 23.50
CA LYS A 96 6.14 28.66 22.93
C LYS A 96 5.18 27.71 23.67
N ASP A 97 4.07 28.23 24.16
CA ASP A 97 3.12 27.49 25.00
C ASP A 97 2.28 26.48 24.20
N THR A 98 2.14 26.71 22.90
CA THR A 98 1.29 25.93 22.00
C THR A 98 2.13 25.27 20.91
N VAL A 99 1.75 24.05 20.49
CA VAL A 99 2.42 23.34 19.39
C VAL A 99 1.54 23.36 18.15
N ALA A 100 2.11 23.84 17.04
CA ALA A 100 1.54 23.71 15.71
C ALA A 100 1.77 22.29 15.18
N VAL A 101 0.71 21.63 14.72
CA VAL A 101 0.83 20.28 14.15
C VAL A 101 0.02 20.20 12.85
N ALA A 102 0.66 19.76 11.77
CA ALA A 102 -0.03 19.40 10.55
C ALA A 102 -0.68 18.02 10.71
N VAL A 103 -1.98 17.93 10.45
CA VAL A 103 -2.77 16.70 10.59
C VAL A 103 -3.65 16.50 9.36
N VAL A 104 -3.75 15.26 8.88
CA VAL A 104 -4.59 14.93 7.71
C VAL A 104 -6.09 15.10 7.99
N GLU A 105 -6.50 14.88 9.24
CA GLU A 105 -7.89 14.98 9.68
C GLU A 105 -7.99 15.78 11.00
N PRO A 106 -7.94 17.12 10.92
CA PRO A 106 -7.91 17.97 12.10
C PRO A 106 -9.23 17.97 12.89
N THR A 107 -10.33 17.48 12.31
CA THR A 107 -11.63 17.37 13.00
C THR A 107 -11.72 16.16 13.93
N ASN A 108 -10.70 15.29 13.95
CA ASN A 108 -10.67 14.13 14.85
C ASN A 108 -10.11 14.56 16.22
N SER A 109 -10.98 14.77 17.20
CA SER A 109 -10.58 15.23 18.54
C SER A 109 -9.66 14.26 19.27
N SER A 110 -9.84 12.95 19.08
CA SER A 110 -8.98 11.92 19.70
C SER A 110 -7.52 12.07 19.29
N VAL A 111 -7.27 12.37 18.00
CA VAL A 111 -5.90 12.60 17.49
C VAL A 111 -5.29 13.85 18.13
N LEU A 112 -6.08 14.93 18.27
CA LEU A 112 -5.60 16.16 18.88
C LEU A 112 -5.31 16.00 20.38
N GLU A 113 -6.14 15.24 21.09
CA GLU A 113 -5.95 14.92 22.51
C GLU A 113 -4.69 14.07 22.72
N GLU A 114 -4.47 13.03 21.90
CA GLU A 114 -3.24 12.22 21.95
C GLU A 114 -1.98 13.05 21.68
N LEU A 115 -2.03 13.95 20.68
CA LEU A 115 -0.93 14.86 20.38
C LEU A 115 -0.69 15.84 21.52
N SER A 116 -1.75 16.40 22.11
CA SER A 116 -1.64 17.33 23.24
C SER A 116 -1.00 16.66 24.46
N ALA A 117 -1.43 15.44 24.78
CA ALA A 117 -0.84 14.64 25.84
C ALA A 117 0.63 14.30 25.55
N ARG A 118 0.96 13.94 24.30
CA ARG A 118 2.35 13.66 23.89
C ARG A 118 3.26 14.87 24.05
N PHE A 119 2.80 16.06 23.67
CA PHE A 119 3.62 17.27 23.75
C PHE A 119 3.55 17.97 25.10
N GLU A 120 2.60 17.59 25.96
CA GLU A 120 2.26 18.26 27.23
C GLU A 120 1.91 19.74 27.03
N ARG A 121 1.28 20.05 25.88
CA ARG A 121 0.93 21.41 25.44
C ARG A 121 -0.36 21.42 24.63
N PRO A 122 -1.10 22.52 24.59
CA PRO A 122 -2.20 22.71 23.65
C PRO A 122 -1.73 22.57 22.19
N ILE A 123 -2.62 22.09 21.33
CA ILE A 123 -2.34 21.85 19.91
C ILE A 123 -3.16 22.81 19.05
N THR A 124 -2.47 23.53 18.16
CA THR A 124 -3.09 24.22 17.03
C THR A 124 -2.92 23.36 15.79
N ALA A 125 -4.02 22.79 15.31
CA ALA A 125 -3.99 21.92 14.14
C ALA A 125 -3.96 22.71 12.83
N TYR A 126 -3.16 22.24 11.88
CA TYR A 126 -3.12 22.70 10.51
C TYR A 126 -3.54 21.54 9.59
N VAL A 127 -4.44 21.78 8.65
CA VAL A 127 -4.87 20.75 7.71
C VAL A 127 -3.81 20.52 6.64
N VAL A 128 -3.55 19.25 6.32
CA VAL A 128 -2.63 18.85 5.24
C VAL A 128 -3.25 17.74 4.38
N PRO A 129 -3.18 17.81 3.03
CA PRO A 129 -3.61 16.70 2.19
C PRO A 129 -2.82 15.41 2.46
N GLU A 130 -3.48 14.25 2.37
CA GLU A 130 -2.87 12.93 2.64
C GLU A 130 -1.57 12.70 1.85
N LEU A 131 -1.54 13.01 0.56
CA LEU A 131 -0.34 12.85 -0.27
C LEU A 131 0.84 13.70 0.22
N ARG A 132 0.58 14.94 0.65
CA ARG A 132 1.62 15.84 1.17
C ARG A 132 2.10 15.38 2.54
N ALA A 133 1.19 14.96 3.42
CA ALA A 133 1.56 14.40 4.70
C ALA A 133 2.45 13.16 4.54
N LEU A 134 2.10 12.23 3.65
CA LEU A 134 2.90 11.03 3.42
C LEU A 134 4.31 11.33 2.89
N TYR A 135 4.48 12.36 2.06
CA TYR A 135 5.80 12.80 1.59
C TYR A 135 6.67 13.32 2.75
N TYR A 136 6.12 14.20 3.59
CA TYR A 136 6.89 14.77 4.71
C TYR A 136 7.07 13.81 5.88
N LEU A 137 6.18 12.83 6.07
CA LEU A 137 6.38 11.72 7.01
C LEU A 137 7.57 10.85 6.59
N GLU A 138 7.70 10.52 5.30
CA GLU A 138 8.87 9.81 4.79
C GLU A 138 10.14 10.63 4.98
N LYS A 139 10.08 11.93 4.64
CA LYS A 139 11.23 12.84 4.74
C LYS A 139 11.75 13.02 6.16
N HIS A 140 10.86 13.26 7.13
CA HIS A 140 11.24 13.62 8.50
C HIS A 140 11.40 12.41 9.43
N PHE A 141 10.69 11.33 9.17
CA PHE A 141 10.68 10.14 10.03
C PHE A 141 11.30 8.89 9.36
N GLY A 142 11.74 8.99 8.11
CA GLY A 142 12.36 7.87 7.38
C GLY A 142 11.41 6.72 7.06
N LEU A 143 10.10 6.96 7.11
CA LEU A 143 9.08 5.94 6.93
C LEU A 143 8.76 5.71 5.45
N PRO A 144 9.02 4.51 4.90
CA PRO A 144 8.79 4.24 3.50
C PRO A 144 7.31 4.41 3.16
N ARG A 145 7.03 5.13 2.09
CA ARG A 145 5.66 5.21 1.55
C ARG A 145 5.26 3.85 0.98
N ARG A 146 4.01 3.44 1.22
CA ARG A 146 3.42 2.29 0.51
C ARG A 146 3.58 2.49 -1.00
N ALA A 147 3.83 1.41 -1.74
CA ALA A 147 4.20 1.45 -3.15
C ALA A 147 3.24 2.29 -4.03
N ARG A 148 1.94 2.33 -3.67
CA ARG A 148 0.92 3.13 -4.38
C ARG A 148 1.15 4.65 -4.33
N PHE A 149 1.88 5.17 -3.35
CA PHE A 149 2.07 6.61 -3.12
C PHE A 149 3.42 7.13 -3.62
N ILE A 150 4.29 6.25 -4.14
CA ILE A 150 5.65 6.62 -4.56
C ILE A 150 5.63 7.39 -5.90
N ARG A 151 4.71 7.08 -6.81
CA ARG A 151 4.72 7.64 -8.18
C ARG A 151 3.91 8.94 -8.36
N THR A 152 2.86 9.16 -7.57
CA THR A 152 2.03 10.39 -7.66
C THR A 152 2.80 11.66 -7.28
N ALA A 153 3.91 11.56 -6.53
CA ALA A 153 4.71 12.72 -6.14
C ALA A 153 5.54 13.35 -7.28
N ARG A 154 5.66 12.69 -8.45
CA ARG A 154 6.47 13.18 -9.57
C ARG A 154 5.73 14.10 -10.54
N THR A 155 4.41 14.23 -10.43
CA THR A 155 3.61 15.06 -11.36
C THR A 155 3.45 16.52 -10.93
N GLY A 156 4.12 16.96 -9.85
CA GLY A 156 3.97 18.31 -9.27
C GLY A 156 5.09 19.32 -9.56
N SER A 157 6.18 18.92 -10.22
CA SER A 157 7.25 19.84 -10.61
C SER A 157 8.01 19.26 -11.80
N ASP A 158 7.48 19.52 -12.98
CA ASP A 158 8.17 19.70 -14.26
C ASP A 158 7.12 19.49 -15.34
N GLY A 159 6.73 20.60 -15.97
CA GLY A 159 5.88 20.56 -17.15
C GLY A 159 6.66 19.91 -18.27
N ASP A 160 6.28 18.70 -18.67
CA ASP A 160 6.56 18.21 -20.01
C ASP A 160 5.46 17.25 -20.45
N HIS A 161 4.52 17.80 -21.23
CA HIS A 161 3.67 17.03 -22.10
C HIS A 161 4.50 16.64 -23.33
N ALA A 162 4.94 15.38 -23.41
CA ALA A 162 5.39 14.81 -24.68
C ALA A 162 4.90 13.35 -24.84
N PRO A 163 4.46 12.98 -26.06
CA PRO A 163 3.72 11.75 -26.31
C PRO A 163 4.62 10.52 -26.49
N ASP A 164 3.98 9.39 -26.28
CA ASP A 164 4.42 8.03 -26.52
C ASP A 164 4.76 7.80 -28.02
N SER A 165 6.03 7.53 -28.34
CA SER A 165 6.43 6.72 -29.51
C SER A 165 7.93 6.40 -29.53
N GLU A 166 8.23 5.12 -29.74
CA GLU A 166 9.42 4.57 -30.41
C GLU A 166 10.82 4.93 -29.89
N ARG A 167 11.37 4.07 -29.00
CA ARG A 167 12.78 3.67 -29.10
C ARG A 167 12.96 2.17 -28.80
N ARG A 168 12.85 1.37 -29.86
CA ARG A 168 13.46 0.03 -29.93
C ARG A 168 14.92 0.15 -30.38
N ARG A 169 15.77 -0.65 -29.72
CA ARG A 169 17.01 -1.28 -30.20
C ARG A 169 18.24 -0.39 -30.43
N SER A 170 19.21 -0.53 -29.53
CA SER A 170 20.58 -0.94 -29.88
C SER A 170 21.33 -1.41 -28.61
N GLN A 171 21.72 -2.69 -28.58
CA GLN A 171 22.80 -3.16 -27.71
C GLN A 171 24.14 -2.76 -28.33
N PRO A 172 25.16 -2.50 -27.51
CA PRO A 172 26.53 -2.84 -27.88
C PRO A 172 27.07 -3.99 -27.02
N ALA A 173 27.91 -4.80 -27.66
CA ALA A 173 28.55 -5.97 -27.10
C ALA A 173 29.91 -5.64 -26.45
N HIS A 174 30.35 -6.59 -25.61
CA HIS A 174 31.70 -6.85 -25.09
C HIS A 174 32.21 -6.12 -23.83
N GLY A 175 32.75 -6.96 -22.93
CA GLY A 175 33.84 -6.61 -22.04
C GLY A 175 33.61 -6.94 -20.56
N MET A 176 33.69 -8.23 -20.19
CA MET A 176 33.81 -8.60 -18.77
C MET A 176 35.15 -8.09 -18.22
N VAL A 177 35.10 -7.25 -17.18
CA VAL A 177 36.26 -6.92 -16.36
C VAL A 177 35.91 -7.24 -14.91
N MET A 178 36.61 -8.21 -14.33
CA MET A 178 36.46 -8.59 -12.93
C MET A 178 37.18 -7.57 -12.02
N PRO A 179 36.56 -7.13 -10.92
CA PRO A 179 37.26 -6.40 -9.86
C PRO A 179 37.99 -7.37 -8.90
N PRO A 180 39.07 -6.91 -8.23
CA PRO A 180 39.98 -7.77 -7.49
C PRO A 180 39.45 -8.20 -6.11
N THR A 181 39.97 -9.33 -5.66
CA THR A 181 39.75 -10.00 -4.37
C THR A 181 40.19 -9.14 -3.18
N LEU A 182 39.25 -8.80 -2.30
CA LEU A 182 39.54 -8.23 -0.97
C LEU A 182 39.44 -9.33 0.09
N THR A 183 40.61 -9.70 0.63
CA THR A 183 40.77 -10.60 1.78
C THR A 183 40.45 -9.81 3.06
N LEU A 184 39.36 -10.16 3.74
CA LEU A 184 39.01 -9.59 5.04
C LEU A 184 39.41 -10.57 6.16
N GLU A 185 40.31 -10.13 7.03
CA GLU A 185 40.71 -10.87 8.23
C GLU A 185 39.59 -10.93 9.30
N PRO A 186 39.57 -11.96 10.17
CA PRO A 186 38.46 -12.21 11.08
C PRO A 186 38.56 -11.35 12.35
N ARG A 187 37.53 -10.51 12.61
CA ARG A 187 37.42 -9.73 13.85
C ARG A 187 36.79 -10.57 14.97
N LYS A 188 37.51 -10.71 16.09
CA LYS A 188 37.12 -11.43 17.32
C LYS A 188 35.71 -11.04 17.83
N ARG A 189 34.88 -12.07 18.05
CA ARG A 189 33.57 -12.01 18.72
C ARG A 189 33.69 -11.47 20.15
N ARG A 190 32.90 -10.45 20.49
CA ARG A 190 32.53 -10.12 21.88
C ARG A 190 31.26 -10.89 22.22
N ALA A 191 31.29 -11.58 23.36
CA ALA A 191 30.17 -12.32 23.92
C ALA A 191 29.07 -11.36 24.38
N SER A 192 27.85 -11.54 23.88
CA SER A 192 26.62 -10.97 24.43
C SER A 192 25.85 -12.06 25.18
N GLN A 193 25.28 -11.64 26.30
CA GLN A 193 24.67 -12.44 27.36
C GLN A 193 23.54 -13.33 26.87
N ALA A 194 23.49 -14.55 27.42
CA ALA A 194 22.46 -15.54 27.15
C ALA A 194 21.11 -15.10 27.72
N VAL A 195 20.11 -15.02 26.86
CA VAL A 195 18.68 -14.97 27.23
C VAL A 195 18.23 -16.41 27.46
N LEU A 196 17.59 -16.66 28.60
CA LEU A 196 17.08 -17.98 28.99
C LEU A 196 15.98 -18.47 28.03
N PRO A 197 15.91 -19.78 27.72
CA PRO A 197 14.94 -20.31 26.77
C PRO A 197 13.53 -20.36 27.38
N ILE A 198 12.59 -19.70 26.70
CA ILE A 198 11.14 -19.88 26.89
C ILE A 198 10.80 -21.34 26.56
N GLY A 199 10.16 -22.03 27.49
CA GLY A 199 9.82 -23.45 27.37
C GLY A 199 8.86 -23.75 26.21
N PRO A 200 8.82 -25.01 25.72
CA PRO A 200 8.06 -25.41 24.53
C PRO A 200 6.52 -25.40 24.70
N ALA A 201 5.98 -24.98 25.85
CA ALA A 201 4.55 -24.99 26.13
C ALA A 201 3.82 -23.67 25.79
N ASP A 202 4.52 -22.53 25.70
CA ASP A 202 3.90 -21.23 25.37
C ASP A 202 3.89 -20.91 23.86
N ARG A 203 4.51 -21.75 23.02
CA ARG A 203 4.53 -21.58 21.55
C ARG A 203 3.31 -22.16 20.83
N LEU A 204 2.31 -22.64 21.57
CA LEU A 204 1.07 -23.20 21.00
C LEU A 204 -0.08 -22.18 20.94
N SER A 205 0.19 -20.91 21.22
CA SER A 205 -0.83 -19.87 21.17
C SER A 205 -0.91 -19.22 19.78
N ALA A 206 -2.07 -19.41 19.12
CA ALA A 206 -2.57 -18.73 17.91
C ALA A 206 -2.16 -19.27 16.51
N ALA A 207 -2.23 -20.58 16.28
CA ALA A 207 -2.54 -21.06 14.92
C ALA A 207 -3.98 -20.64 14.58
N SER A 208 -4.14 -19.46 13.96
CA SER A 208 -5.45 -18.99 13.47
C SER A 208 -6.02 -20.03 12.51
N LEU A 209 -7.03 -20.78 12.95
CA LEU A 209 -7.68 -21.80 12.14
C LEU A 209 -8.19 -21.18 10.84
N ALA A 210 -7.88 -21.83 9.74
CA ALA A 210 -8.34 -21.43 8.43
C ALA A 210 -9.87 -21.42 8.40
N ILE A 211 -10.47 -20.35 7.87
CA ILE A 211 -11.91 -20.36 7.64
C ILE A 211 -12.26 -21.40 6.55
N SER A 212 -13.47 -21.95 6.60
CA SER A 212 -13.95 -22.83 5.53
C SER A 212 -14.15 -22.04 4.23
N TYR A 213 -14.17 -22.73 3.09
CA TYR A 213 -14.50 -22.11 1.80
C TYR A 213 -15.86 -21.39 1.86
N GLY A 214 -16.90 -22.04 2.41
CA GLY A 214 -18.23 -21.42 2.56
C GLY A 214 -18.21 -20.15 3.44
N ALA A 215 -17.45 -20.15 4.54
CA ALA A 215 -17.30 -18.96 5.37
C ALA A 215 -16.53 -17.83 4.65
N ALA A 216 -15.56 -18.17 3.79
CA ALA A 216 -14.88 -17.18 2.96
C ALA A 216 -15.83 -16.57 1.93
N CYS A 217 -16.67 -17.38 1.27
CA CYS A 217 -17.72 -16.89 0.37
C CYS A 217 -18.65 -15.89 1.08
N GLU A 218 -19.18 -16.28 2.25
CA GLU A 218 -20.10 -15.42 3.01
C GLU A 218 -19.44 -14.10 3.42
N ARG A 219 -18.22 -14.14 3.94
CA ARG A 219 -17.47 -12.93 4.33
C ARG A 219 -17.22 -11.98 3.16
N ILE A 220 -16.84 -12.51 1.99
CA ILE A 220 -16.66 -11.70 0.78
C ILE A 220 -18.00 -11.11 0.36
N ASP A 221 -19.05 -11.94 0.30
CA ASP A 221 -20.38 -11.52 -0.12
C ASP A 221 -20.93 -10.40 0.77
N VAL A 222 -20.70 -10.39 2.08
CA VAL A 222 -21.20 -9.34 2.98
C VAL A 222 -20.21 -8.21 3.22
N ALA A 223 -19.03 -8.24 2.60
CA ALA A 223 -17.97 -7.27 2.85
C ALA A 223 -18.39 -5.82 2.57
N GLU A 224 -18.19 -4.95 3.55
CA GLU A 224 -18.49 -3.51 3.50
C GLU A 224 -17.27 -2.69 3.06
N SER A 225 -16.10 -3.32 2.99
CA SER A 225 -14.87 -2.70 2.52
C SER A 225 -14.02 -3.69 1.72
N ARG A 226 -13.11 -3.13 0.91
CA ARG A 226 -12.13 -3.94 0.19
C ARG A 226 -11.15 -4.63 1.12
N GLU A 227 -10.86 -4.03 2.28
CA GLU A 227 -10.03 -4.64 3.32
C GLU A 227 -10.64 -5.95 3.80
N GLN A 228 -11.96 -5.98 4.08
CA GLN A 228 -12.65 -7.20 4.48
C GLN A 228 -12.61 -8.30 3.41
N ILE A 229 -12.69 -7.94 2.12
CA ILE A 229 -12.54 -8.89 1.01
C ILE A 229 -11.13 -9.52 1.04
N ALA A 230 -10.10 -8.68 1.12
CA ALA A 230 -8.71 -9.15 1.11
C ALA A 230 -8.38 -9.97 2.38
N ASP A 231 -8.89 -9.57 3.54
CA ASP A 231 -8.70 -10.29 4.80
C ASP A 231 -9.39 -11.66 4.74
N ALA A 232 -10.58 -11.76 4.13
CA ALA A 232 -11.26 -13.05 3.91
C ALA A 232 -10.44 -13.98 3.00
N LEU A 233 -9.82 -13.46 1.93
CA LEU A 233 -8.92 -14.23 1.06
C LEU A 233 -7.68 -14.72 1.81
N CYS A 234 -7.06 -13.87 2.64
CA CYS A 234 -5.90 -14.24 3.46
C CYS A 234 -6.27 -15.25 4.56
N ASP A 235 -7.41 -15.07 5.24
CA ASP A 235 -7.91 -16.01 6.25
C ASP A 235 -8.24 -17.38 5.65
N TYR A 236 -8.76 -17.39 4.42
CA TYR A 236 -8.98 -18.61 3.66
C TYR A 236 -7.66 -19.33 3.32
N ALA A 237 -6.59 -18.58 3.04
CA ALA A 237 -5.29 -19.13 2.70
C ALA A 237 -4.60 -19.88 3.87
N LYS A 238 -4.94 -19.53 5.11
CA LYS A 238 -4.32 -20.10 6.31
C LYS A 238 -4.32 -21.63 6.27
N GLY A 239 -3.19 -22.27 6.54
CA GLY A 239 -3.05 -23.73 6.52
C GLY A 239 -3.33 -24.43 5.17
N ARG A 240 -3.58 -23.70 4.06
CA ARG A 240 -3.81 -24.27 2.72
C ARG A 240 -2.68 -24.01 1.74
N VAL A 241 -1.91 -22.95 1.96
CA VAL A 241 -0.81 -22.51 1.09
C VAL A 241 0.38 -22.05 1.91
N ASP A 242 1.54 -21.99 1.27
CA ASP A 242 2.78 -21.47 1.87
C ASP A 242 2.93 -19.96 1.69
N ALA A 243 2.28 -19.39 0.67
CA ALA A 243 2.00 -17.95 0.62
C ALA A 243 0.75 -17.66 -0.20
N LEU A 244 0.02 -16.62 0.20
CA LEU A 244 -0.97 -15.94 -0.63
C LEU A 244 -0.72 -14.43 -0.56
N LEU A 245 -0.70 -13.75 -1.71
CA LEU A 245 -0.63 -12.30 -1.78
C LEU A 245 -1.73 -11.76 -2.69
N VAL A 246 -2.35 -10.67 -2.25
CA VAL A 246 -3.26 -9.86 -3.05
C VAL A 246 -2.49 -8.62 -3.50
N PHE A 247 -2.30 -8.49 -4.81
CA PHE A 247 -1.69 -7.34 -5.45
C PHE A 247 -2.76 -6.36 -5.93
N LEU A 248 -2.47 -5.06 -5.89
CA LEU A 248 -3.21 -4.01 -6.57
C LEU A 248 -2.57 -3.72 -7.92
N ILE A 249 -3.37 -3.67 -8.98
CA ILE A 249 -2.85 -3.35 -10.31
C ILE A 249 -2.99 -1.86 -10.59
N ARG A 250 -1.85 -1.22 -10.82
CA ARG A 250 -1.77 0.21 -11.09
C ARG A 250 -0.52 0.57 -11.89
N ASP A 251 -0.66 1.44 -12.87
CA ASP A 251 0.42 1.99 -13.70
C ASP A 251 1.37 0.91 -14.25
N GLY A 252 0.80 -0.19 -14.77
CA GLY A 252 1.55 -1.33 -15.31
C GLY A 252 2.36 -2.11 -14.27
N ASN A 253 1.99 -2.06 -13.00
CA ASN A 253 2.67 -2.76 -11.91
C ASN A 253 1.65 -3.45 -10.99
N ALA A 254 2.05 -4.60 -10.45
CA ALA A 254 1.41 -5.28 -9.34
C ALA A 254 2.06 -4.82 -8.03
N LEU A 255 1.29 -4.08 -7.23
CA LEU A 255 1.72 -3.50 -5.96
C LEU A 255 1.23 -4.39 -4.81
N GLY A 256 2.10 -4.84 -3.92
CA GLY A 256 1.67 -5.67 -2.80
C GLY A 256 0.72 -4.89 -1.87
N TRP A 257 -0.36 -5.54 -1.46
CA TRP A 257 -1.39 -4.91 -0.63
C TRP A 257 -1.73 -5.72 0.61
N ARG A 258 -2.01 -7.01 0.45
CA ARG A 258 -2.30 -7.93 1.56
C ARG A 258 -1.65 -9.26 1.29
N GLY A 259 -1.37 -10.03 2.33
CA GLY A 259 -0.92 -11.39 2.15
C GLY A 259 -0.87 -12.18 3.44
N TYR A 260 -0.74 -13.48 3.25
CA TYR A 260 -0.59 -14.48 4.28
C TYR A 260 0.69 -15.27 4.02
N LEU A 261 1.48 -15.44 5.09
CA LEU A 261 2.61 -16.34 5.21
C LEU A 261 2.43 -17.11 6.52
N PRO A 262 2.71 -18.44 6.58
CA PRO A 262 2.62 -19.21 7.81
C PRO A 262 3.48 -18.64 8.95
N ASP A 263 4.68 -18.17 8.62
CA ASP A 263 5.56 -17.45 9.52
C ASP A 263 5.86 -16.05 8.97
N PRO A 264 5.21 -15.00 9.51
CA PRO A 264 5.44 -13.62 9.08
C PRO A 264 6.88 -13.14 9.25
N SER A 265 7.67 -13.77 10.14
CA SER A 265 9.08 -13.37 10.37
C SER A 265 10.01 -13.72 9.19
N MET A 266 9.56 -14.57 8.26
CA MET A 266 10.30 -14.87 7.03
C MET A 266 10.31 -13.70 6.04
N LEU A 267 9.35 -12.79 6.15
CA LEU A 267 9.19 -11.67 5.23
C LEU A 267 10.42 -10.75 5.28
N LYS A 268 11.17 -10.67 4.17
CA LYS A 268 12.37 -9.82 4.05
C LYS A 268 12.04 -8.39 3.62
N THR A 269 10.90 -8.19 2.98
CA THR A 269 10.43 -6.87 2.52
C THR A 269 8.94 -6.75 2.84
N PRO A 270 8.49 -5.67 3.50
CA PRO A 270 7.07 -5.45 3.76
C PRO A 270 6.22 -5.60 2.49
N ILE A 271 5.06 -6.26 2.60
CA ILE A 271 4.21 -6.54 1.45
C ILE A 271 3.82 -5.23 0.75
N GLU A 272 3.54 -4.17 1.51
CA GLU A 272 3.15 -2.86 1.01
C GLU A 272 4.25 -2.11 0.24
N GLU A 273 5.50 -2.55 0.34
CA GLU A 273 6.64 -2.01 -0.42
C GLU A 273 6.88 -2.77 -1.73
N LEU A 274 6.25 -3.94 -1.90
CA LEU A 274 6.43 -4.72 -3.11
C LEU A 274 5.83 -4.02 -4.32
N SER A 275 6.64 -3.93 -5.38
CA SER A 275 6.25 -3.43 -6.69
C SER A 275 6.87 -4.30 -7.77
N LEU A 276 6.02 -5.02 -8.49
CA LEU A 276 6.39 -5.99 -9.52
C LEU A 276 5.90 -5.51 -10.89
N PRO A 277 6.77 -5.37 -11.90
CA PRO A 277 6.36 -4.86 -13.20
C PRO A 277 5.50 -5.87 -13.95
N LEU A 278 4.42 -5.37 -14.57
CA LEU A 278 3.58 -6.09 -15.53
C LEU A 278 4.04 -5.78 -16.97
N GLY A 279 5.35 -5.86 -17.22
CA GLY A 279 5.97 -5.52 -18.50
C GLY A 279 6.87 -6.61 -19.06
N GLY A 280 6.61 -7.89 -18.76
CA GLY A 280 7.45 -9.02 -19.17
C GLY A 280 6.78 -10.38 -18.98
N ALA A 281 7.50 -11.47 -19.27
CA ALA A 281 6.97 -12.83 -19.12
C ALA A 281 6.98 -13.26 -17.63
N SER A 282 5.82 -13.20 -16.98
CA SER A 282 5.60 -13.64 -15.60
C SER A 282 4.19 -14.20 -15.43
N ALA A 283 3.99 -15.01 -14.39
CA ALA A 283 2.67 -15.55 -14.05
C ALA A 283 1.65 -14.42 -13.75
N LEU A 284 2.13 -13.34 -13.11
CA LEU A 284 1.32 -12.13 -12.87
C LEU A 284 0.89 -11.47 -14.18
N GLN A 285 1.81 -11.36 -15.15
CA GLN A 285 1.49 -10.82 -16.47
C GLN A 285 0.45 -11.68 -17.20
N SER A 286 0.68 -13.00 -17.25
CA SER A 286 -0.18 -13.91 -17.99
C SER A 286 -1.62 -13.86 -17.48
N ALA A 287 -1.81 -13.87 -16.16
CA ALA A 287 -3.14 -13.74 -15.56
C ALA A 287 -3.77 -12.35 -15.80
N HIS A 288 -2.96 -11.28 -15.69
CA HIS A 288 -3.41 -9.92 -15.95
C HIS A 288 -3.92 -9.73 -17.39
N ASP A 289 -3.13 -10.13 -18.38
CA ASP A 289 -3.44 -9.89 -19.79
C ASP A 289 -4.56 -10.79 -20.30
N ALA A 290 -4.60 -12.04 -19.85
CA ALA A 290 -5.65 -12.97 -20.23
C ALA A 290 -6.98 -12.69 -19.51
N GLY A 291 -6.95 -12.05 -18.34
CA GLY A 291 -8.12 -11.93 -17.47
C GLY A 291 -8.65 -13.29 -17.01
N GLN A 292 -7.78 -14.29 -16.92
CA GLN A 292 -8.08 -15.67 -16.54
C GLN A 292 -7.01 -16.20 -15.58
N PRO A 293 -7.32 -17.23 -14.76
CA PRO A 293 -6.33 -17.86 -13.90
C PRO A 293 -5.13 -18.41 -14.68
N PHE A 294 -3.93 -18.13 -14.16
CA PHE A 294 -2.71 -18.80 -14.57
C PHE A 294 -2.37 -19.89 -13.55
N VAL A 295 -2.08 -21.11 -14.00
CA VAL A 295 -1.60 -22.20 -13.16
C VAL A 295 -0.46 -22.90 -13.86
N GLY A 296 0.70 -22.99 -13.20
CA GLY A 296 1.82 -23.77 -13.70
C GLY A 296 3.18 -23.17 -13.37
N TYR A 297 4.18 -23.59 -14.12
CA TYR A 297 5.55 -23.10 -13.98
C TYR A 297 5.62 -21.62 -14.35
N PRO A 298 6.47 -20.82 -13.66
CA PRO A 298 6.78 -19.46 -14.08
C PRO A 298 7.08 -19.38 -15.59
N PRO A 299 6.42 -18.50 -16.36
CA PRO A 299 6.51 -18.48 -17.83
C PRO A 299 7.90 -18.18 -18.41
N SER A 300 8.75 -17.48 -17.65
CA SER A 300 10.12 -17.16 -18.05
C SER A 300 11.09 -18.13 -17.40
N ALA A 301 12.10 -18.61 -18.13
CA ALA A 301 13.17 -19.43 -17.55
C ALA A 301 14.01 -18.66 -16.52
N ALA A 302 14.20 -17.35 -16.73
CA ALA A 302 14.95 -16.47 -15.82
C ALA A 302 14.12 -15.95 -14.65
N LYS A 303 12.77 -16.03 -14.74
CA LYS A 303 11.84 -15.73 -13.64
C LYS A 303 12.13 -14.43 -12.87
N PRO A 304 12.44 -13.29 -13.52
CA PRO A 304 12.93 -12.12 -12.78
C PRO A 304 11.87 -11.55 -11.82
N VAL A 305 10.59 -11.60 -12.19
CA VAL A 305 9.46 -11.12 -11.37
C VAL A 305 9.22 -12.06 -10.19
N GLU A 306 9.14 -13.36 -10.45
CA GLU A 306 8.93 -14.38 -9.43
C GLU A 306 10.11 -14.45 -8.46
N THR A 307 11.35 -14.39 -8.96
CA THR A 307 12.57 -14.35 -8.11
C THR A 307 12.53 -13.15 -7.17
N LYS A 308 12.16 -11.97 -7.67
CA LYS A 308 11.99 -10.77 -6.83
C LYS A 308 10.91 -10.98 -5.77
N LEU A 309 9.77 -11.57 -6.14
CA LEU A 309 8.69 -11.89 -5.22
C LEU A 309 9.15 -12.87 -4.13
N TRP A 310 9.72 -14.01 -4.49
CA TRP A 310 10.14 -15.04 -3.52
C TRP A 310 11.26 -14.57 -2.61
N THR A 311 12.19 -13.78 -3.15
CA THR A 311 13.24 -13.14 -2.34
C THR A 311 12.63 -12.23 -1.28
N ALA A 312 11.64 -11.41 -1.65
CA ALA A 312 10.95 -10.54 -0.69
C ALA A 312 10.16 -11.31 0.37
N LEU A 313 9.53 -12.43 -0.01
CA LEU A 313 8.82 -13.31 0.92
C LEU A 313 9.75 -14.16 1.79
N GLY A 314 11.04 -14.24 1.45
CA GLY A 314 12.01 -15.07 2.15
C GLY A 314 11.79 -16.57 2.01
N ILE A 315 11.07 -17.00 0.97
CA ILE A 315 10.67 -18.39 0.75
C ILE A 315 11.58 -19.13 -0.23
N THR A 316 11.47 -20.46 -0.21
CA THR A 316 12.08 -21.31 -1.24
C THR A 316 11.28 -21.22 -2.54
N GLU A 317 11.97 -21.33 -3.68
CA GLU A 317 11.35 -21.29 -5.01
C GLU A 317 10.30 -22.41 -5.18
N PRO A 318 9.01 -22.09 -5.39
CA PRO A 318 8.00 -23.07 -5.75
C PRO A 318 8.16 -23.51 -7.21
N THR A 319 7.80 -24.76 -7.48
CA THR A 319 7.83 -25.32 -8.84
C THR A 319 6.70 -24.78 -9.70
N GLN A 320 5.49 -24.65 -9.13
CA GLN A 320 4.32 -24.10 -9.80
C GLN A 320 3.63 -23.07 -8.92
N VAL A 321 3.00 -22.10 -9.57
CA VAL A 321 2.26 -21.02 -8.92
C VAL A 321 0.87 -20.92 -9.51
N VAL A 322 -0.06 -20.35 -8.74
CA VAL A 322 -1.36 -19.91 -9.23
C VAL A 322 -1.47 -18.40 -9.13
N VAL A 323 -1.99 -17.77 -10.17
CA VAL A 323 -2.38 -16.36 -10.16
C VAL A 323 -3.80 -16.23 -10.67
N VAL A 324 -4.69 -15.68 -9.84
CA VAL A 324 -6.10 -15.48 -10.17
C VAL A 324 -6.39 -13.98 -10.24
N PRO A 325 -6.89 -13.45 -11.37
CA PRO A 325 -7.28 -12.05 -11.46
C PRO A 325 -8.64 -11.80 -10.81
N ILE A 326 -8.79 -10.63 -10.19
CA ILE A 326 -10.09 -10.07 -9.81
C ILE A 326 -10.41 -8.94 -10.80
N MET A 327 -11.42 -9.16 -11.63
CA MET A 327 -11.81 -8.25 -12.69
C MET A 327 -12.90 -7.27 -12.23
N VAL A 328 -12.73 -6.00 -12.57
CA VAL A 328 -13.83 -5.02 -12.47
C VAL A 328 -14.13 -4.53 -13.88
N LYS A 329 -15.27 -5.00 -14.40
CA LYS A 329 -15.62 -4.91 -15.83
C LYS A 329 -14.59 -5.67 -16.69
N GLN A 330 -13.71 -4.94 -17.37
CA GLN A 330 -12.74 -5.50 -18.34
C GLN A 330 -11.29 -5.21 -17.92
N ARG A 331 -11.06 -4.90 -16.64
CA ARG A 331 -9.73 -4.57 -16.11
C ARG A 331 -9.46 -5.38 -14.86
N ALA A 332 -8.30 -6.03 -14.79
CA ALA A 332 -7.82 -6.64 -13.57
C ALA A 332 -7.47 -5.54 -12.56
N VAL A 333 -8.17 -5.51 -11.42
CA VAL A 333 -7.89 -4.55 -10.33
C VAL A 333 -7.01 -5.17 -9.26
N ASN A 334 -7.11 -6.48 -9.08
CA ASN A 334 -6.22 -7.26 -8.23
C ASN A 334 -5.73 -8.52 -8.94
N LEU A 335 -4.58 -9.01 -8.48
CA LEU A 335 -4.11 -10.36 -8.74
C LEU A 335 -3.92 -11.06 -7.40
N ILE A 336 -4.52 -12.24 -7.25
CA ILE A 336 -4.28 -13.15 -6.13
C ILE A 336 -3.19 -14.10 -6.56
N TYR A 337 -2.00 -13.98 -5.98
CA TYR A 337 -0.91 -14.93 -6.12
C TYR A 337 -0.97 -15.95 -5.00
N ALA A 338 -0.81 -17.24 -5.30
CA ALA A 338 -0.58 -18.25 -4.28
C ALA A 338 0.34 -19.38 -4.79
N HIS A 339 0.96 -20.10 -3.86
CA HIS A 339 1.70 -21.33 -4.17
C HIS A 339 1.74 -22.28 -2.97
N VAL A 340 2.13 -23.52 -3.25
CA VAL A 340 2.44 -24.55 -2.27
C VAL A 340 3.87 -25.05 -2.54
N ILE A 341 4.65 -25.27 -1.49
CA ILE A 341 6.01 -25.80 -1.56
C ILE A 341 5.93 -27.34 -1.61
N GLY A 342 6.79 -27.95 -2.43
CA GLY A 342 6.88 -29.41 -2.52
C GLY A 342 5.89 -30.08 -3.47
N GLY A 343 5.05 -29.33 -4.18
CA GLY A 343 4.14 -29.88 -5.18
C GLY A 343 3.36 -28.82 -5.96
N PRO A 344 2.60 -29.22 -6.99
CA PRO A 344 1.69 -28.31 -7.68
C PRO A 344 0.52 -27.88 -6.78
N PRO A 345 -0.03 -26.67 -6.95
CA PRO A 345 -1.24 -26.26 -6.25
C PRO A 345 -2.40 -27.26 -6.50
N PRO A 346 -3.12 -27.71 -5.45
CA PRO A 346 -4.25 -28.63 -5.62
C PRO A 346 -5.34 -28.06 -6.53
N ALA A 347 -5.94 -28.88 -7.38
CA ALA A 347 -6.98 -28.44 -8.33
C ALA A 347 -8.21 -27.84 -7.62
N GLN A 348 -8.58 -28.38 -6.46
CA GLN A 348 -9.66 -27.83 -5.62
C GLN A 348 -9.34 -26.40 -5.17
N LEU A 349 -8.13 -26.16 -4.65
CA LEU A 349 -7.68 -24.82 -4.23
C LEU A 349 -7.75 -23.82 -5.38
N VAL A 350 -7.31 -24.22 -6.58
CA VAL A 350 -7.38 -23.37 -7.78
C VAL A 350 -8.83 -23.00 -8.11
N GLY A 351 -9.73 -23.98 -8.10
CA GLY A 351 -11.15 -23.77 -8.36
C GLY A 351 -11.81 -22.84 -7.33
N GLU A 352 -11.52 -23.04 -6.05
CA GLU A 352 -12.03 -22.22 -4.95
C GLU A 352 -11.50 -20.79 -5.01
N LEU A 353 -10.20 -20.59 -5.29
CA LEU A 353 -9.63 -19.23 -5.47
C LEU A 353 -10.25 -18.50 -6.67
N ASN A 354 -10.56 -19.21 -7.75
CA ASN A 354 -11.25 -18.63 -8.90
C ASN A 354 -12.73 -18.27 -8.59
N ASP A 355 -13.44 -19.08 -7.81
CA ASP A 355 -14.79 -18.68 -7.37
C ASP A 355 -14.75 -17.48 -6.42
N LEU A 356 -13.83 -17.48 -5.46
CA LEU A 356 -13.64 -16.36 -4.53
C LEU A 356 -13.25 -15.07 -5.26
N SER A 357 -12.49 -15.14 -6.36
CA SER A 357 -12.21 -13.96 -7.18
C SER A 357 -13.49 -13.40 -7.78
N HIS A 358 -14.32 -14.20 -8.46
CA HIS A 358 -15.60 -13.76 -9.04
C HIS A 358 -16.57 -13.16 -8.01
N ARG A 359 -16.60 -13.71 -6.79
CA ARG A 359 -17.35 -13.12 -5.67
C ARG A 359 -16.80 -11.77 -5.25
N SER A 360 -15.48 -11.64 -5.22
CA SER A 360 -14.80 -10.36 -4.97
C SER A 360 -15.13 -9.33 -6.06
N GLU A 361 -15.23 -9.74 -7.34
CA GLU A 361 -15.65 -8.86 -8.45
C GLU A 361 -17.05 -8.30 -8.20
N THR A 362 -17.98 -9.18 -7.83
CA THR A 362 -19.37 -8.80 -7.51
C THR A 362 -19.43 -7.83 -6.32
N SER A 363 -18.63 -8.10 -5.29
CA SER A 363 -18.54 -7.27 -4.09
C SER A 363 -17.94 -5.90 -4.40
N TYR A 364 -16.88 -5.82 -5.21
CA TYR A 364 -16.35 -4.54 -5.68
C TYR A 364 -17.37 -3.74 -6.47
N LEU A 365 -18.12 -4.36 -7.38
CA LEU A 365 -19.17 -3.67 -8.13
C LEU A 365 -20.27 -3.13 -7.22
N ARG A 366 -20.64 -3.86 -6.15
CA ARG A 366 -21.55 -3.34 -5.12
C ARG A 366 -20.97 -2.14 -4.40
N LEU A 367 -19.74 -2.26 -3.88
CA LEU A 367 -19.08 -1.19 -3.11
C LEU A 367 -18.93 0.09 -3.96
N ILE A 368 -18.60 -0.04 -5.25
CA ILE A 368 -18.54 1.09 -6.19
C ILE A 368 -19.91 1.76 -6.34
N ARG A 369 -20.99 0.99 -6.46
CA ARG A 369 -22.35 1.55 -6.56
C ARG A 369 -22.75 2.28 -5.28
N GLN A 370 -22.45 1.71 -4.11
CA GLN A 370 -22.74 2.33 -2.81
C GLN A 370 -21.98 3.65 -2.64
N ALA A 371 -20.68 3.68 -2.97
CA ALA A 371 -19.87 4.88 -2.85
C ALA A 371 -20.38 6.05 -3.72
N ARG A 372 -20.99 5.76 -4.87
CA ARG A 372 -21.60 6.78 -5.76
C ARG A 372 -22.92 7.33 -5.25
N GLY A 373 -23.66 6.55 -4.47
CA GLY A 373 -24.94 6.94 -3.88
C GLY A 373 -24.82 7.60 -2.50
N SER A 374 -23.60 7.67 -1.94
CA SER A 374 -23.27 8.20 -0.60
C SER A 374 -22.78 9.63 -0.68
#